data_AF-A0A1I7VZ16-F1
#
_entry.id   AF-A0A1I7VZ16-F1
#
_cell.length_a   1.000
_cell.length_b   1.000
_cell.length_c   1.000
_cell.angle_alpha   90.00
_cell.angle_beta   90.00
_cell.angle_gamma   90.00
#
_symmetry.space_group_name_H-M   'P 1'
#
loop_
_entity.id
_entity.type
_entity.pdbx_description
1 polymer ?
#
loop_
_entity_poly.entity_id
_entity_poly.type
_entity_poly.pdbx_seq_one_letter_code
_entity_poly.pdbx_strand_id
1 'polypeptide(L)'
;MVSDMRPLPSGDAHCSGCLGSEDPDAWQFTYTKIADPVIPKCNTFLLIGDSTSCSFNETGRNVNNRLEYIDEMMQYWQNRSEILTFPNFSKEYALSIYWSSLTLTTKGQQPYPMSSLEDALEVVDTLIGLLIFAVIVGSVGSIISTVNKEKSEFQEILDGIKFYMNYRKVDSDIQKRVLNCCDYIHDQGISKDESVLLEGLPRKLHGQLAINLHMVTLQHVELLQGCEQGLLFELILRLKFQLFSPNDYICRRGELAREMYIVKRGQLNCVSDDGKVILGILKEGAVFGQLAILNLSGRAGGNKHIMAIRSVGYTDVYILRQEDVNDVLQEYPQARQNLTQKAIKMLQDDGYWDNTIVNAEKVYGSTSTLEEHLDGIARIINALNDEIDRLYEMFDNMSSDFKQRLTRLEGAYKTRCERQKMRRQLIVSMLPHVKYGSIETSLKARANSLG
;
A
#
# COMPACT_ATOMS: atom_id res chain seq x y z
N MET A 1 19.08 -52.15 15.91
CA MET A 1 18.48 -53.14 14.98
C MET A 1 17.75 -54.15 15.84
N VAL A 2 16.43 -54.01 15.97
CA VAL A 2 15.59 -55.01 16.62
C VAL A 2 15.47 -56.14 15.61
N SER A 3 16.28 -57.19 15.81
CA SER A 3 16.25 -58.37 14.97
C SER A 3 14.92 -59.07 15.21
N ASP A 4 14.10 -59.12 14.15
CA ASP A 4 12.90 -59.92 14.02
C ASP A 4 13.22 -61.38 14.40
N MET A 5 12.99 -61.76 15.66
CA MET A 5 12.89 -63.17 16.05
C MET A 5 11.47 -63.65 15.74
N ARG A 6 11.21 -63.90 14.46
CA ARG A 6 10.10 -64.75 14.06
C ARG A 6 10.58 -66.21 14.05
N PRO A 7 9.97 -67.12 14.81
CA PRO A 7 10.11 -68.55 14.53
C PRO A 7 9.37 -68.84 13.21
N LEU A 8 10.08 -69.39 12.22
CA LEU A 8 9.46 -70.02 11.06
C LEU A 8 8.97 -71.43 11.44
N PRO A 9 7.88 -71.93 10.82
CA PRO A 9 7.24 -73.17 11.22
C PRO A 9 7.98 -74.35 10.58
N SER A 10 8.80 -75.06 11.36
CA SER A 10 9.22 -76.41 10.99
C SER A 10 9.88 -77.13 12.16
N GLY A 11 9.24 -78.20 12.62
CA GLY A 11 9.86 -79.30 13.38
C GLY A 11 10.04 -79.05 14.87
N ASP A 12 9.10 -79.57 15.65
CA ASP A 12 9.28 -80.14 17.00
C ASP A 12 10.49 -79.64 17.80
N ALA A 13 10.40 -78.40 18.27
CA ALA A 13 11.22 -77.89 19.36
C ALA A 13 10.29 -77.59 20.53
N HIS A 14 10.27 -78.47 21.52
CA HIS A 14 9.53 -78.31 22.77
C HIS A 14 9.92 -76.97 23.43
N CYS A 15 9.01 -76.01 23.37
CA CYS A 15 9.10 -74.76 24.11
C CYS A 15 8.68 -75.06 25.56
N SER A 16 9.65 -75.22 26.46
CA SER A 16 9.49 -75.58 27.88
C SER A 16 8.88 -74.45 28.74
N GLY A 17 7.78 -73.88 28.25
CA GLY A 17 7.06 -72.76 28.87
C GLY A 17 5.69 -72.47 28.23
N CYS A 18 5.37 -73.08 27.08
CA CYS A 18 4.05 -72.99 26.44
C CYS A 18 3.20 -74.23 26.78
N LEU A 19 2.93 -74.46 28.07
CA LEU A 19 1.96 -75.48 28.49
C LEU A 19 0.58 -74.82 28.65
N GLY A 20 -0.18 -74.79 27.56
CA GLY A 20 -1.59 -74.38 27.56
C GLY A 20 -2.13 -74.12 26.15
N SER A 21 -2.93 -75.06 25.64
CA SER A 21 -3.66 -75.09 24.35
C SER A 21 -2.82 -75.18 23.07
N GLU A 22 -2.50 -76.40 22.66
CA GLU A 22 -1.97 -76.77 21.34
C GLU A 22 -3.10 -76.92 20.31
N ASP A 23 -3.90 -75.87 20.08
CA ASP A 23 -4.76 -75.84 18.89
C ASP A 23 -3.93 -75.24 17.73
N PRO A 24 -3.46 -76.05 16.76
CA PRO A 24 -2.70 -75.56 15.62
C PRO A 24 -3.51 -74.62 14.72
N ASP A 25 -4.85 -74.72 14.79
CA ASP A 25 -5.78 -73.87 14.05
C ASP A 25 -6.06 -72.52 14.73
N ALA A 26 -5.65 -72.35 15.99
CA ALA A 26 -5.84 -71.09 16.71
C ALA A 26 -4.92 -69.99 16.18
N TRP A 27 -5.47 -68.78 16.04
CA TRP A 27 -4.77 -67.61 15.51
C TRP A 27 -3.38 -67.40 16.13
N GLN A 28 -2.41 -67.03 15.28
CA GLN A 28 -0.99 -66.92 15.66
C GLN A 28 -0.71 -65.90 16.77
N PHE A 29 -1.61 -64.94 17.01
CA PHE A 29 -1.47 -63.89 18.01
C PHE A 29 -2.40 -64.05 19.22
N THR A 30 -2.93 -65.26 19.48
CA THR A 30 -3.68 -65.54 20.72
C THR A 30 -2.81 -65.27 21.95
N TYR A 31 -3.39 -64.72 23.02
CA TYR A 31 -2.66 -64.31 24.24
C TYR A 31 -1.83 -65.44 24.89
N THR A 32 -2.24 -66.70 24.72
CA THR A 32 -1.49 -67.90 25.16
C THR A 32 -0.24 -68.18 24.33
N LYS A 33 -0.25 -67.79 23.06
CA LYS A 33 0.87 -67.92 22.10
C LYS A 33 1.80 -66.71 22.12
N ILE A 34 1.41 -65.60 22.77
CA ILE A 34 2.27 -64.42 22.99
C ILE A 34 3.26 -64.74 24.10
N ALA A 35 4.51 -65.00 23.71
CA ALA A 35 5.61 -65.24 24.63
C ALA A 35 5.90 -64.01 25.49
N ASP A 36 6.17 -64.24 26.77
CA ASP A 36 6.67 -63.20 27.66
C ASP A 36 8.06 -62.74 27.21
N PRO A 37 8.36 -61.43 27.27
CA PRO A 37 9.65 -60.93 26.84
C PRO A 37 10.74 -61.43 27.79
N VAL A 38 11.79 -61.96 27.18
CA VAL A 38 12.99 -62.44 27.86
C VAL A 38 14.02 -61.33 27.81
N ILE A 39 14.35 -60.76 28.96
CA ILE A 39 15.28 -59.63 29.07
C ILE A 39 16.59 -60.12 29.68
N PRO A 40 17.75 -59.78 29.10
CA PRO A 40 19.02 -60.10 29.72
C PRO A 40 19.22 -59.29 31.02
N LYS A 41 19.71 -59.94 32.08
CA LYS A 41 20.06 -59.30 33.37
C LYS A 41 21.32 -58.45 33.30
N CYS A 42 22.05 -58.53 32.21
CA CYS A 42 23.31 -57.84 32.01
C CYS A 42 23.08 -56.43 31.43
N ASN A 43 23.94 -55.48 31.82
CA ASN A 43 23.84 -54.09 31.39
C ASN A 43 24.09 -53.97 29.87
N THR A 44 23.04 -53.64 29.13
CA THR A 44 23.10 -53.36 27.68
C THR A 44 23.30 -51.88 27.35
N PHE A 45 23.23 -50.99 28.36
CA PHE A 45 23.46 -49.56 28.18
C PHE A 45 24.96 -49.24 28.19
N LEU A 46 25.52 -49.05 26.99
CA LEU A 46 26.93 -48.74 26.72
C LEU A 46 27.36 -47.35 27.20
N LEU A 47 27.38 -47.07 28.51
CA LEU A 47 28.08 -45.88 29.03
C LEU A 47 28.81 -46.04 30.36
N ILE A 48 28.83 -47.22 30.99
CA ILE A 48 29.71 -47.47 32.14
C ILE A 48 30.37 -48.83 31.94
N GLY A 49 31.69 -48.78 31.82
CA GLY A 49 32.53 -49.89 31.38
C GLY A 49 32.60 -51.04 32.38
N ASP A 50 31.81 -52.07 32.13
CA ASP A 50 32.16 -53.43 32.52
C ASP A 50 31.76 -54.40 31.40
N SER A 51 32.73 -54.75 30.57
CA SER A 51 32.56 -55.44 29.29
C SER A 51 32.46 -56.96 29.41
N THR A 52 31.94 -57.50 30.52
CA THR A 52 32.15 -58.94 30.81
C THR A 52 30.90 -59.80 30.97
N SER A 53 29.67 -59.34 30.73
CA SER A 53 28.49 -60.21 31.01
C SER A 53 27.34 -60.26 30.00
N CYS A 54 27.38 -59.52 28.88
CA CYS A 54 26.24 -59.43 27.95
C CYS A 54 26.55 -59.72 26.47
N SER A 55 27.60 -60.49 26.17
CA SER A 55 27.95 -60.88 24.80
C SER A 55 28.24 -62.38 24.75
N PHE A 56 27.65 -63.07 23.79
CA PHE A 56 27.95 -64.46 23.48
C PHE A 56 29.12 -64.51 22.50
N ASN A 57 30.20 -65.22 22.83
CA ASN A 57 31.37 -65.29 21.94
C ASN A 57 31.12 -66.26 20.79
N GLU A 58 30.95 -65.71 19.59
CA GLU A 58 30.68 -66.48 18.36
C GLU A 58 31.95 -66.84 17.57
N THR A 59 33.15 -66.40 18.01
CA THR A 59 34.40 -66.64 17.26
C THR A 59 34.84 -68.11 17.31
N GLY A 60 35.10 -68.71 16.14
CA GLY A 60 35.65 -70.07 16.01
C GLY A 60 34.64 -71.23 15.99
N ARG A 61 33.33 -70.96 15.96
CA ARG A 61 32.27 -71.99 15.91
C ARG A 61 31.97 -72.44 14.46
N ASN A 62 31.62 -73.72 14.29
CA ASN A 62 31.35 -74.33 12.99
C ASN A 62 29.89 -74.09 12.56
N VAL A 63 29.67 -73.32 11.50
CA VAL A 63 28.33 -72.87 11.03
C VAL A 63 27.46 -74.02 10.50
N ASN A 64 28.05 -75.17 10.19
CA ASN A 64 27.34 -76.31 9.60
C ASN A 64 26.44 -77.05 10.60
N ASN A 65 26.72 -76.99 11.90
CA ASN A 65 25.93 -77.60 12.97
C ASN A 65 25.04 -76.56 13.67
N ARG A 66 24.03 -76.05 12.95
CA ARG A 66 23.11 -75.00 13.45
C ARG A 66 22.41 -75.39 14.76
N LEU A 67 22.01 -76.66 14.92
CA LEU A 67 21.27 -77.12 16.09
C LEU A 67 22.12 -77.07 17.37
N GLU A 68 23.37 -77.53 17.28
CA GLU A 68 24.34 -77.51 18.38
C GLU A 68 24.68 -76.06 18.78
N TYR A 69 24.83 -75.17 17.80
CA TYR A 69 25.00 -73.74 18.03
C TYR A 69 23.83 -73.10 18.80
N ILE A 70 22.59 -73.40 18.40
CA ILE A 70 21.39 -72.88 19.07
C ILE A 70 21.29 -73.41 20.50
N ASP A 71 21.58 -74.69 20.73
CA ASP A 71 21.54 -75.29 22.07
C ASP A 71 22.55 -74.63 23.02
N GLU A 72 23.80 -74.47 22.56
CA GLU A 72 24.83 -73.77 23.34
C GLU A 72 24.47 -72.31 23.63
N MET A 73 23.89 -71.61 22.65
CA MET A 73 23.44 -70.23 22.81
C MET A 73 22.26 -70.14 23.81
N MET A 74 21.29 -71.03 23.70
CA MET A 74 20.14 -71.09 24.61
C MET A 74 20.60 -71.38 26.04
N GLN A 75 21.51 -72.33 26.25
CA GLN A 75 22.13 -72.60 27.55
C GLN A 75 22.90 -71.40 28.10
N TYR A 76 23.66 -70.70 27.25
CA TYR A 76 24.40 -69.50 27.66
C TYR A 76 23.49 -68.40 28.21
N TRP A 77 22.33 -68.19 27.57
CA TRP A 77 21.38 -67.15 27.95
C TRP A 77 20.39 -67.59 29.04
N GLN A 78 20.11 -68.88 29.20
CA GLN A 78 19.13 -69.40 30.17
C GLN A 78 19.37 -68.91 31.60
N ASN A 79 20.63 -68.81 32.04
CA ASN A 79 20.98 -68.32 33.38
C ASN A 79 21.25 -66.81 33.45
N ARG A 80 21.23 -66.13 32.30
CA ARG A 80 21.57 -64.70 32.16
C ARG A 80 20.37 -63.85 31.75
N SER A 81 19.21 -64.46 31.51
CA SER A 81 17.96 -63.78 31.24
C SER A 81 16.99 -63.88 32.42
N GLU A 82 16.07 -62.94 32.45
CA GLU A 82 14.89 -62.96 33.28
C GLU A 82 13.66 -62.87 32.36
N ILE A 83 12.65 -63.68 32.65
CA ILE A 83 11.38 -63.63 31.93
C ILE A 83 10.50 -62.64 32.69
N LEU A 84 10.11 -61.54 32.04
CA LEU A 84 9.10 -60.65 32.60
C LEU A 84 7.73 -61.26 32.36
N THR A 85 7.18 -61.94 33.37
CA THR A 85 5.86 -62.54 33.28
C THR A 85 4.79 -61.46 33.36
N PHE A 86 4.01 -61.31 32.28
CA PHE A 86 2.81 -60.49 32.33
C PHE A 86 1.61 -61.34 32.76
N PRO A 87 0.72 -60.81 33.62
CA PRO A 87 -0.51 -61.50 33.96
C PRO A 87 -1.38 -61.67 32.70
N ASN A 88 -2.12 -62.77 32.62
CA ASN A 88 -2.96 -63.10 31.46
C ASN A 88 -3.91 -61.97 31.08
N PHE A 89 -4.50 -61.31 32.07
CA PHE A 89 -5.37 -60.15 31.87
C PHE A 89 -4.70 -59.01 31.08
N SER A 90 -3.44 -58.69 31.36
CA SER A 90 -2.71 -57.64 30.62
C SER A 90 -2.43 -58.04 29.18
N LYS A 91 -2.15 -59.33 28.93
CA LYS A 91 -1.93 -59.86 27.57
C LYS A 91 -3.22 -59.83 26.76
N GLU A 92 -4.33 -60.25 27.36
CA GLU A 92 -5.66 -60.19 26.75
C GLU A 92 -6.06 -58.75 26.42
N TYR A 93 -5.92 -57.82 27.36
CA TYR A 93 -6.26 -56.41 27.16
C TYR A 93 -5.40 -55.73 26.08
N ALA A 94 -4.09 -55.99 26.07
CA ALA A 94 -3.19 -55.47 25.04
C ALA A 94 -3.56 -56.01 23.65
N LEU A 95 -3.95 -57.28 23.56
CA LEU A 95 -4.41 -57.88 22.32
C LEU A 95 -5.74 -57.28 21.86
N SER A 96 -6.67 -57.01 22.78
CA SER A 96 -7.92 -56.31 22.46
C SER A 96 -7.69 -54.91 21.91
N ILE A 97 -6.78 -54.12 22.50
CA ILE A 97 -6.41 -52.79 21.98
C ILE A 97 -5.76 -52.91 20.59
N TYR A 98 -4.87 -53.90 20.41
CA TYR A 98 -4.23 -54.14 19.13
C TYR A 98 -5.27 -54.46 18.04
N TRP A 99 -6.23 -55.33 18.35
CA TRP A 99 -7.37 -55.64 17.47
C TRP A 99 -8.17 -54.38 17.14
N SER A 100 -8.63 -53.64 18.15
CA SER A 100 -9.40 -52.42 17.92
C SER A 100 -8.63 -51.38 17.10
N SER A 101 -7.31 -51.27 17.29
CA SER A 101 -6.47 -50.38 16.48
C SER A 101 -6.34 -50.84 15.03
N LEU A 102 -6.31 -52.16 14.77
CA LEU A 102 -6.27 -52.70 13.41
C LEU A 102 -7.60 -52.51 12.68
N THR A 103 -8.73 -52.73 13.36
CA THR A 103 -10.06 -52.46 12.81
C THR A 103 -10.21 -50.96 12.51
N LEU A 104 -9.81 -50.10 13.44
CA LEU A 104 -9.87 -48.64 13.29
C LEU A 104 -8.98 -48.13 12.14
N THR A 105 -7.81 -48.72 11.92
CA THR A 105 -6.88 -48.33 10.85
C THR A 105 -7.06 -49.13 9.56
N THR A 106 -8.13 -49.92 9.46
CA THR A 106 -8.50 -50.74 8.30
C THR A 106 -7.37 -51.63 7.74
N LYS A 107 -6.47 -52.08 8.62
CA LYS A 107 -5.34 -52.95 8.25
C LYS A 107 -5.72 -54.43 8.11
N GLY A 108 -6.82 -54.86 8.75
CA GLY A 108 -7.46 -56.17 8.53
C GLY A 108 -6.60 -57.41 8.85
N GLN A 109 -5.59 -57.30 9.71
CA GLN A 109 -4.74 -58.44 10.12
C GLN A 109 -5.33 -59.20 11.31
N GLN A 110 -6.61 -59.58 11.21
CA GLN A 110 -7.38 -60.28 12.24
C GLN A 110 -7.72 -61.70 11.79
N PRO A 111 -7.90 -62.67 12.71
CA PRO A 111 -8.41 -63.98 12.36
C PRO A 111 -9.84 -63.86 11.84
N TYR A 112 -10.22 -64.80 10.98
CA TYR A 112 -11.58 -64.84 10.48
C TYR A 112 -12.54 -65.20 11.64
N PRO A 113 -13.65 -64.47 11.80
CA PRO A 113 -14.76 -64.88 12.66
C PRO A 113 -15.23 -66.31 12.34
N MET A 114 -15.60 -67.07 13.38
CA MET A 114 -16.07 -68.45 13.23
C MET A 114 -17.58 -68.56 13.47
N SER A 115 -18.19 -67.57 14.12
CA SER A 115 -19.63 -67.49 14.37
C SER A 115 -20.29 -66.39 13.55
N SER A 116 -21.52 -66.62 13.08
CA SER A 116 -22.30 -65.61 12.34
C SER A 116 -22.56 -64.32 13.13
N LEU A 117 -22.50 -64.37 14.46
CA LEU A 117 -22.60 -63.18 15.31
C LEU A 117 -21.28 -62.39 15.33
N GLU A 118 -20.14 -63.08 15.34
CA GLU A 118 -18.80 -62.47 15.24
C GLU A 118 -18.62 -61.81 13.87
N ASP A 119 -19.09 -62.45 12.79
CA ASP A 119 -19.13 -61.88 11.43
C ASP A 119 -19.87 -60.53 11.42
N ALA A 120 -21.07 -60.48 12.02
CA ALA A 120 -21.88 -59.29 12.04
C ALA A 120 -21.23 -58.17 12.86
N LEU A 121 -20.61 -58.50 13.99
CA LEU A 121 -19.89 -57.52 14.82
C LEU A 121 -18.65 -56.97 14.09
N GLU A 122 -17.87 -57.82 13.43
CA GLU A 122 -16.69 -57.41 12.66
C GLU A 122 -17.07 -56.45 11.51
N VAL A 123 -18.17 -56.74 10.79
CA VAL A 123 -18.68 -55.86 9.73
C VAL A 123 -19.10 -54.50 10.29
N VAL A 124 -19.83 -54.48 11.41
CA VAL A 124 -20.29 -53.23 12.05
C VAL A 124 -19.11 -52.41 12.59
N ASP A 125 -18.18 -53.05 13.30
CA ASP A 125 -17.01 -52.36 13.87
C ASP A 125 -16.08 -51.83 12.77
N THR A 126 -15.89 -52.59 11.69
CA THR A 126 -15.12 -52.13 10.52
C THR A 126 -15.77 -50.92 9.86
N LEU A 127 -17.10 -50.89 9.72
CA LEU A 127 -17.82 -49.73 9.18
C LEU A 127 -17.67 -48.49 10.08
N ILE A 128 -17.77 -48.67 11.40
CA ILE A 128 -17.57 -47.58 12.37
C ILE A 128 -16.12 -47.09 12.33
N GLY A 129 -15.14 -48.00 12.32
CA GLY A 129 -13.73 -47.69 12.21
C GLY A 129 -13.40 -46.90 10.94
N LEU A 130 -13.96 -47.31 9.80
CA LEU A 130 -13.83 -46.61 8.53
C LEU A 130 -14.36 -45.17 8.59
N LEU A 131 -15.52 -44.95 9.21
CA LEU A 131 -16.10 -43.62 9.37
C LEU A 131 -15.23 -42.73 10.27
N ILE A 132 -14.76 -43.25 11.41
CA ILE A 132 -13.88 -42.51 12.32
C ILE A 132 -12.56 -42.16 11.61
N PHE A 133 -11.96 -43.13 10.91
CA PHE A 133 -10.72 -42.91 10.16
C PHE A 133 -10.91 -41.85 9.06
N ALA A 134 -12.01 -41.89 8.31
CA ALA A 134 -12.33 -40.91 7.29
C ALA A 134 -12.47 -39.49 7.88
N VAL A 135 -13.13 -39.35 9.04
CA VAL A 135 -13.25 -38.06 9.75
C VAL A 135 -11.88 -37.56 10.21
N ILE A 136 -11.03 -38.43 10.78
CA ILE A 136 -9.69 -38.05 11.23
C ILE A 136 -8.86 -37.54 10.05
N VAL A 137 -8.78 -38.31 8.96
CA VAL A 137 -8.03 -37.91 7.76
C VAL A 137 -8.58 -36.61 7.16
N GLY A 138 -9.90 -36.45 7.09
CA GLY A 138 -10.55 -35.22 6.62
C GLY A 138 -10.22 -34.00 7.49
N SER A 139 -10.24 -34.16 8.81
CA SER A 139 -9.92 -33.10 9.77
C SER A 139 -8.46 -32.68 9.68
N VAL A 140 -7.52 -33.64 9.61
CA VAL A 140 -6.09 -33.37 9.42
C VAL A 140 -5.85 -32.64 8.10
N GLY A 141 -6.51 -33.06 7.01
CA GLY A 141 -6.45 -32.37 5.72
C GLY A 141 -6.95 -30.92 5.79
N SER A 142 -8.06 -30.67 6.50
CA SER A 142 -8.61 -29.33 6.70
C SER A 142 -7.67 -28.43 7.51
N ILE A 143 -7.05 -28.97 8.56
CA ILE A 143 -6.06 -28.23 9.37
C ILE A 143 -4.84 -27.85 8.52
N ILE A 144 -4.30 -28.81 7.76
CA ILE A 144 -3.15 -28.55 6.87
C ILE A 144 -3.46 -27.47 5.83
N SER A 145 -4.65 -27.53 5.23
CA SER A 145 -5.10 -26.52 4.27
C SER A 145 -5.22 -25.14 4.93
N THR A 146 -5.78 -25.08 6.15
CA THR A 146 -5.95 -23.82 6.90
C THR A 146 -4.61 -23.21 7.29
N VAL A 147 -3.68 -24.01 7.79
CA VAL A 147 -2.33 -23.55 8.19
C VAL A 147 -1.55 -23.00 7.00
N ASN A 148 -1.71 -23.60 5.82
CA ASN A 148 -1.02 -23.17 4.61
C ASN A 148 -1.79 -22.13 3.78
N LYS A 149 -2.98 -21.71 4.22
CA LYS A 149 -3.86 -20.84 3.42
C LYS A 149 -3.19 -19.53 3.03
N GLU A 150 -2.63 -18.79 3.99
CA GLU A 150 -2.01 -17.48 3.72
C GLU A 150 -0.81 -17.60 2.76
N LYS A 151 0.00 -18.65 2.93
CA LYS A 151 1.14 -18.90 2.05
C LYS A 151 0.69 -19.30 0.65
N SER A 152 -0.36 -20.10 0.54
CA SER A 152 -0.94 -20.52 -0.74
C SER A 152 -1.52 -19.32 -1.51
N GLU A 153 -2.25 -18.44 -0.83
CA GLU A 153 -2.82 -17.23 -1.43
C GLU A 153 -1.72 -16.28 -1.96
N PHE A 154 -0.67 -16.07 -1.17
CA PHE A 154 0.48 -15.26 -1.62
C PHE A 154 1.20 -15.90 -2.82
N GLN A 155 1.40 -17.21 -2.81
CA GLN A 155 2.00 -17.95 -3.92
C GLN A 155 1.18 -17.83 -5.21
N GLU A 156 -0.15 -17.90 -5.11
CA GLU A 156 -1.05 -17.71 -6.26
C GLU A 156 -0.90 -16.31 -6.88
N ILE A 157 -0.88 -15.26 -6.05
CA ILE A 157 -0.65 -13.88 -6.51
C ILE A 157 0.73 -13.75 -7.16
N LEU A 158 1.78 -14.27 -6.51
CA LEU A 158 3.14 -14.24 -7.04
C LEU A 158 3.25 -14.93 -8.40
N ASP A 159 2.62 -16.09 -8.56
CA ASP A 159 2.65 -16.84 -9.81
C ASP A 159 1.87 -16.12 -10.92
N GLY A 160 0.78 -15.44 -10.58
CA GLY A 160 0.08 -14.51 -11.48
C GLY A 160 0.97 -13.36 -11.97
N ILE A 161 1.73 -12.74 -11.06
CA ILE A 161 2.68 -11.66 -11.41
C ILE A 161 3.81 -12.19 -12.30
N LYS A 162 4.41 -13.34 -11.97
CA LYS A 162 5.45 -13.98 -12.79
C LYS A 162 4.92 -14.31 -14.19
N PHE A 163 3.72 -14.87 -14.28
CA PHE A 163 3.08 -15.18 -15.55
C PHE A 163 2.88 -13.91 -16.38
N TYR A 164 2.37 -12.84 -15.78
CA TYR A 164 2.16 -11.55 -16.45
C TYR A 164 3.47 -10.95 -16.99
N MET A 165 4.54 -10.97 -16.18
CA MET A 165 5.85 -10.46 -16.59
C MET A 165 6.46 -11.26 -17.74
N ASN A 166 6.34 -12.59 -17.70
CA ASN A 166 6.80 -13.48 -18.77
C ASN A 166 5.99 -13.27 -20.06
N TYR A 167 4.66 -13.17 -19.95
CA TYR A 167 3.77 -12.91 -21.09
C TYR A 167 4.11 -11.58 -21.79
N ARG A 168 4.40 -10.53 -21.02
CA ARG A 168 4.78 -9.21 -21.54
C ARG A 168 6.26 -9.09 -21.91
N LYS A 169 7.07 -10.13 -21.70
CA LYS A 169 8.53 -10.12 -21.94
C LYS A 169 9.23 -8.94 -21.26
N VAL A 170 8.91 -8.73 -19.98
CA VAL A 170 9.56 -7.71 -19.15
C VAL A 170 11.04 -8.07 -18.97
N ASP A 171 11.91 -7.06 -18.95
CA ASP A 171 13.34 -7.25 -18.75
C ASP A 171 13.67 -7.96 -17.42
N SER A 172 14.71 -8.80 -17.43
CA SER A 172 15.04 -9.66 -16.28
C SER A 172 15.40 -8.85 -15.02
N ASP A 173 15.96 -7.65 -15.16
CA ASP A 173 16.31 -6.80 -14.01
C ASP A 173 15.06 -6.26 -13.32
N ILE A 174 14.05 -5.85 -14.11
CA ILE A 174 12.76 -5.38 -13.60
C ILE A 174 12.02 -6.55 -12.94
N GLN A 175 12.03 -7.73 -13.55
CA GLN A 175 11.41 -8.93 -12.96
C GLN A 175 11.99 -9.23 -11.57
N LYS A 176 13.32 -9.24 -11.45
CA LYS A 176 14.00 -9.48 -10.18
C LYS A 176 13.64 -8.42 -9.14
N ARG A 177 13.55 -7.14 -9.55
CA ARG A 177 13.19 -6.05 -8.65
C ARG A 177 11.73 -6.16 -8.16
N VAL A 178 10.80 -6.55 -9.03
CA VAL A 178 9.40 -6.81 -8.64
C VAL A 178 9.32 -7.98 -7.66
N LEU A 179 9.98 -9.10 -7.95
CA LEU A 179 9.98 -10.26 -7.06
C LEU A 179 10.55 -9.94 -5.67
N ASN A 180 11.70 -9.27 -5.61
CA ASN A 180 12.28 -8.83 -4.33
C ASN A 180 11.33 -7.91 -3.55
N CYS A 181 10.59 -7.04 -4.24
CA CYS A 181 9.59 -6.17 -3.61
C CYS A 181 8.43 -6.98 -3.03
N CYS A 182 7.90 -7.97 -3.77
CA CYS A 182 6.85 -8.85 -3.28
C CYS A 182 7.33 -9.69 -2.07
N ASP A 183 8.55 -10.21 -2.12
CA ASP A 183 9.16 -10.95 -0.99
C ASP A 183 9.29 -10.05 0.24
N TYR A 184 9.78 -8.82 0.08
CA TYR A 184 9.85 -7.84 1.17
C TYR A 184 8.47 -7.52 1.78
N ILE A 185 7.46 -7.33 0.93
CA ILE A 185 6.08 -7.07 1.37
C ILE A 185 5.53 -8.24 2.19
N HIS A 186 5.85 -9.48 1.81
CA HIS A 186 5.44 -10.68 2.54
C HIS A 186 6.19 -10.83 3.87
N ASP A 187 7.53 -10.73 3.85
CA ASP A 187 8.39 -10.90 5.03
C ASP A 187 8.09 -9.86 6.12
N GLN A 188 7.79 -8.63 5.72
CA GLN A 188 7.45 -7.55 6.66
C GLN A 188 5.99 -7.58 7.11
N GLY A 189 5.17 -8.50 6.58
CA GLY A 189 3.73 -8.51 6.83
C GLY A 189 3.03 -7.22 6.39
N ILE A 190 3.63 -6.47 5.43
CA ILE A 190 3.02 -5.27 4.85
C ILE A 190 1.82 -5.65 3.98
N SER A 191 1.69 -6.94 3.61
CA SER A 191 0.51 -7.50 2.98
C SER A 191 -0.52 -7.96 4.00
N LYS A 192 -1.41 -7.03 4.32
CA LYS A 192 -2.87 -7.21 4.40
C LYS A 192 -3.41 -5.79 4.41
N ASP A 193 -3.96 -5.39 3.27
CA ASP A 193 -4.63 -4.12 3.01
C ASP A 193 -5.10 -3.46 4.31
N GLU A 194 -4.31 -2.50 4.82
CA GLU A 194 -4.74 -1.67 5.93
C GLU A 194 -6.10 -1.09 5.53
N SER A 195 -6.28 -0.66 4.28
CA SER A 195 -7.54 -0.25 3.67
C SER A 195 -8.68 -1.28 3.73
N VAL A 196 -8.48 -2.57 3.44
CA VAL A 196 -9.56 -3.59 3.45
C VAL A 196 -9.91 -4.00 4.87
N LEU A 197 -8.90 -4.13 5.74
CA LEU A 197 -9.15 -4.32 7.18
C LEU A 197 -9.93 -3.13 7.73
N LEU A 198 -9.52 -1.92 7.37
CA LEU A 198 -10.15 -0.66 7.74
C LEU A 198 -11.56 -0.46 7.14
N GLU A 199 -11.84 -0.99 5.94
CA GLU A 199 -13.17 -0.97 5.31
C GLU A 199 -14.21 -1.77 6.12
N GLY A 200 -13.77 -2.82 6.82
CA GLY A 200 -14.62 -3.59 7.73
C GLY A 200 -14.97 -2.86 9.02
N LEU A 201 -14.25 -1.79 9.38
CA LEU A 201 -14.52 -1.03 10.60
C LEU A 201 -15.55 0.09 10.37
N PRO A 202 -16.45 0.32 11.34
CA PRO A 202 -17.26 1.54 11.37
C PRO A 202 -16.39 2.79 11.31
N ARG A 203 -16.81 3.80 10.51
CA ARG A 203 -16.06 5.05 10.27
C ARG A 203 -15.55 5.75 11.54
N LYS A 204 -16.28 5.64 12.66
CA LYS A 204 -15.86 6.20 13.95
C LYS A 204 -14.62 5.51 14.52
N LEU A 205 -14.58 4.17 14.50
CA LEU A 205 -13.44 3.40 15.00
C LEU A 205 -12.24 3.53 14.05
N HIS A 206 -12.50 3.56 12.74
CA HIS A 206 -11.50 3.86 11.72
C HIS A 206 -10.79 5.18 12.01
N GLY A 207 -11.56 6.26 12.24
CA GLY A 207 -10.98 7.56 12.56
C GLY A 207 -10.17 7.55 13.85
N GLN A 208 -10.66 6.94 14.92
CA GLN A 208 -9.92 6.83 16.18
C GLN A 208 -8.61 6.06 16.04
N LEU A 209 -8.58 4.98 15.26
CA LEU A 209 -7.38 4.22 14.99
C LEU A 209 -6.37 5.04 14.19
N ALA A 210 -6.81 5.68 13.11
CA ALA A 210 -5.96 6.53 12.28
C ALA A 210 -5.33 7.68 13.09
N ILE A 211 -6.11 8.32 13.99
CA ILE A 211 -5.58 9.33 14.93
C ILE A 211 -4.45 8.75 15.75
N ASN A 212 -4.68 7.63 16.46
CA ASN A 212 -3.67 7.09 17.36
C ASN A 212 -2.40 6.64 16.64
N LEU A 213 -2.50 6.21 15.38
CA LEU A 213 -1.35 5.77 14.59
C LEU A 213 -0.55 6.92 13.98
N HIS A 214 -1.18 8.04 13.59
CA HIS A 214 -0.54 9.07 12.76
C HIS A 214 -0.51 10.47 13.37
N MET A 215 -1.25 10.73 14.45
CA MET A 215 -1.33 12.06 15.07
C MET A 215 0.03 12.55 15.54
N VAL A 216 0.81 11.69 16.21
CA VAL A 216 2.15 12.05 16.69
C VAL A 216 3.03 12.44 15.51
N THR A 217 3.03 11.65 14.43
CA THR A 217 3.86 11.90 13.25
C THR A 217 3.50 13.22 12.55
N LEU A 218 2.21 13.53 12.40
CA LEU A 218 1.77 14.77 11.78
C LEU A 218 1.99 16.01 12.66
N GLN A 219 1.92 15.88 13.99
CA GLN A 219 2.24 16.97 14.91
C GLN A 219 3.72 17.37 14.88
N HIS A 220 4.62 16.45 14.51
CA HIS A 220 6.04 16.76 14.34
C HIS A 220 6.34 17.58 13.07
N VAL A 221 5.41 17.62 12.10
CA VAL A 221 5.57 18.42 10.88
C VAL A 221 5.58 19.90 11.26
N GLU A 222 6.71 20.55 11.07
CA GLU A 222 6.92 21.96 11.44
C GLU A 222 5.83 22.87 10.88
N LEU A 223 5.43 22.66 9.62
CA LEU A 223 4.37 23.45 9.00
C LEU A 223 3.02 23.32 9.73
N LEU A 224 2.65 22.12 10.16
CA LEU A 224 1.34 21.82 10.77
C LEU A 224 1.30 21.99 12.29
N GLN A 225 2.43 22.34 12.93
CA GLN A 225 2.47 22.65 14.36
C GLN A 225 1.59 23.86 14.71
N GLY A 226 0.74 23.69 15.73
CA GLY A 226 -0.17 24.73 16.21
C GLY A 226 -1.51 24.81 15.45
N CYS A 227 -1.76 23.88 14.53
CA CYS A 227 -3.07 23.72 13.90
C CYS A 227 -4.11 23.12 14.86
N GLU A 228 -5.38 23.40 14.58
CA GLU A 228 -6.50 22.79 15.31
C GLU A 228 -6.52 21.26 15.11
N GLN A 229 -6.90 20.52 16.15
CA GLN A 229 -6.96 19.06 16.10
C GLN A 229 -7.98 18.53 15.09
N GLY A 230 -9.09 19.26 14.85
CA GLY A 230 -10.08 18.91 13.82
C GLY A 230 -9.48 18.88 12.41
N LEU A 231 -8.69 19.92 12.07
CA LEU A 231 -7.95 19.96 10.80
C LEU A 231 -6.96 18.80 10.68
N LEU A 232 -6.16 18.55 11.72
CA LEU A 232 -5.19 17.45 11.71
C LEU A 232 -5.88 16.09 11.55
N PHE A 233 -7.04 15.90 12.17
CA PHE A 233 -7.83 14.69 12.04
C PHE A 233 -8.25 14.42 10.59
N GLU A 234 -8.78 15.43 9.89
CA GLU A 234 -9.18 15.28 8.49
C GLU A 234 -7.99 15.00 7.56
N LEU A 235 -6.84 15.64 7.82
CA LEU A 235 -5.61 15.38 7.07
C LEU A 235 -5.06 13.96 7.29
N ILE A 236 -5.15 13.44 8.52
CA ILE A 236 -4.77 12.05 8.85
C ILE A 236 -5.57 11.05 8.02
N LEU A 237 -6.88 11.28 7.86
CA LEU A 237 -7.75 10.40 7.08
C LEU A 237 -7.43 10.39 5.57
N ARG A 238 -6.73 11.41 5.07
CA ARG A 238 -6.30 11.53 3.67
C ARG A 238 -4.86 11.05 3.45
N LEU A 239 -4.15 10.65 4.51
CA LEU A 239 -2.77 10.20 4.44
C LEU A 239 -2.70 8.83 3.74
N LYS A 240 -1.83 8.69 2.73
CA LYS A 240 -1.66 7.44 1.98
C LYS A 240 -0.30 6.83 2.26
N PHE A 241 -0.27 5.52 2.53
CA PHE A 241 0.96 4.77 2.63
C PHE A 241 1.51 4.41 1.25
N GLN A 242 2.82 4.56 1.05
CA GLN A 242 3.52 4.16 -0.17
C GLN A 242 4.89 3.55 0.18
N LEU A 243 5.17 2.38 -0.39
CA LEU A 243 6.47 1.72 -0.30
C LEU A 243 7.34 2.11 -1.52
N PHE A 244 8.60 2.46 -1.26
CA PHE A 244 9.63 2.69 -2.28
C PHE A 244 10.73 1.63 -2.20
N SER A 245 11.14 1.10 -3.35
CA SER A 245 12.23 0.11 -3.43
C SER A 245 13.62 0.79 -3.36
N PRO A 246 14.69 0.02 -3.11
CA PRO A 246 16.05 0.55 -3.13
C PRO A 246 16.39 1.21 -4.48
N ASN A 247 17.01 2.39 -4.44
CA ASN A 247 17.37 3.24 -5.57
C ASN A 247 16.19 3.91 -6.30
N ASP A 248 14.98 3.84 -5.77
CA ASP A 248 13.82 4.51 -6.36
C ASP A 248 13.90 6.02 -6.12
N TYR A 249 13.67 6.81 -7.16
CA TYR A 249 13.50 8.25 -7.03
C TYR A 249 12.07 8.53 -6.61
N ILE A 250 11.91 9.22 -5.48
CA ILE A 250 10.61 9.66 -4.98
C ILE A 250 10.19 10.93 -5.73
N CYS A 251 11.14 11.84 -5.91
CA CYS A 251 10.97 13.03 -6.72
C CYS A 251 12.30 13.38 -7.40
N ARG A 252 12.21 13.99 -8.58
CA ARG A 252 13.37 14.51 -9.29
C ARG A 252 13.35 16.03 -9.29
N ARG A 253 14.54 16.63 -9.34
CA ARG A 253 14.68 18.08 -9.44
C ARG A 253 13.94 18.60 -10.68
N GLY A 254 13.16 19.66 -10.50
CA GLY A 254 12.41 20.31 -11.57
C GLY A 254 11.05 19.69 -11.89
N GLU A 255 10.72 18.53 -11.33
CA GLU A 255 9.35 17.97 -11.39
C GLU A 255 8.39 18.80 -10.54
N LEU A 256 7.11 18.82 -10.92
CA LEU A 256 6.09 19.57 -10.19
C LEU A 256 5.86 18.96 -8.81
N ALA A 257 6.06 19.75 -7.76
CA ALA A 257 5.82 19.32 -6.39
C ALA A 257 4.35 19.52 -6.03
N ARG A 258 3.62 18.41 -5.88
CA ARG A 258 2.18 18.40 -5.52
C ARG A 258 1.87 17.57 -4.28
N GLU A 259 2.89 17.05 -3.62
CA GLU A 259 2.73 16.11 -2.51
C GLU A 259 3.75 16.44 -1.42
N MET A 260 3.34 16.24 -0.17
CA MET A 260 4.21 16.19 0.99
C MET A 260 4.47 14.74 1.35
N TYR A 261 5.69 14.47 1.80
CA TYR A 261 6.15 13.14 2.17
C TYR A 261 6.66 13.14 3.61
N ILE A 262 6.30 12.09 4.35
CA ILE A 262 6.75 11.85 5.72
C ILE A 262 7.40 10.47 5.75
N VAL A 263 8.68 10.41 6.14
CA VAL A 263 9.41 9.13 6.21
C VAL A 263 9.01 8.39 7.48
N LYS A 264 8.32 7.25 7.33
CA LYS A 264 7.93 6.40 8.46
C LYS A 264 9.06 5.46 8.86
N ARG A 265 9.72 4.82 7.89
CA ARG A 265 10.78 3.84 8.14
C ARG A 265 11.70 3.79 6.93
N GLY A 266 13.00 3.71 7.17
CA GLY A 266 14.01 3.66 6.12
C GLY A 266 14.82 4.95 6.02
N GLN A 267 15.52 5.11 4.90
CA GLN A 267 16.47 6.21 4.71
C GLN A 267 16.44 6.68 3.25
N LEU A 268 16.37 7.99 3.09
CA LEU A 268 16.43 8.67 1.80
C LEU A 268 17.69 9.51 1.70
N ASN A 269 18.25 9.58 0.50
CA ASN A 269 19.37 10.44 0.18
C ASN A 269 18.91 11.55 -0.75
N CYS A 270 19.22 12.79 -0.41
CA CYS A 270 19.14 13.92 -1.32
C CYS A 270 20.35 13.81 -2.26
N VAL A 271 20.08 13.66 -3.55
CA VAL A 271 21.10 13.46 -4.58
C VAL A 271 21.18 14.68 -5.49
N SER A 272 22.41 14.98 -5.93
CA SER A 272 22.65 15.95 -7.00
C SER A 272 22.05 15.48 -8.33
N ASP A 273 21.94 16.37 -9.31
CA ASP A 273 21.31 16.12 -10.61
C ASP A 273 21.95 14.93 -11.36
N ASP A 274 23.26 14.73 -11.17
CA ASP A 274 24.01 13.61 -11.75
C ASP A 274 23.79 12.27 -11.01
N GLY A 275 23.06 12.26 -9.90
CA GLY A 275 22.77 11.07 -9.08
C GLY A 275 23.96 10.47 -8.33
N LYS A 276 25.15 11.07 -8.45
CA LYS A 276 26.43 10.59 -7.90
C LYS A 276 26.78 11.16 -6.52
N VAL A 277 26.46 12.43 -6.29
CA VAL A 277 26.81 13.13 -5.05
C VAL A 277 25.61 13.13 -4.11
N ILE A 278 25.82 12.69 -2.87
CA ILE A 278 24.83 12.76 -1.79
C ILE A 278 25.00 14.11 -1.10
N LEU A 279 23.96 14.94 -1.18
CA LEU A 279 23.91 16.29 -0.59
C LEU A 279 23.41 16.26 0.86
N GLY A 280 22.60 15.27 1.21
CA GLY A 280 22.01 15.14 2.53
C GLY A 280 21.31 13.79 2.71
N ILE A 281 21.00 13.46 3.96
CA ILE A 281 20.37 12.20 4.35
C ILE A 281 19.12 12.53 5.17
N LEU A 282 17.98 11.98 4.76
CA LEU A 282 16.71 12.06 5.49
C LEU A 282 16.46 10.69 6.14
N LYS A 283 16.27 10.71 7.46
CA LYS A 283 15.98 9.53 8.27
C LYS A 283 14.49 9.45 8.59
N GLU A 284 14.10 8.41 9.31
CA GLU A 284 12.79 8.28 9.92
C GLU A 284 12.36 9.55 10.69
N GLY A 285 11.10 9.95 10.51
CA GLY A 285 10.52 11.18 11.04
C GLY A 285 10.80 12.43 10.20
N ALA A 286 11.70 12.36 9.21
CA ALA A 286 11.94 13.50 8.33
C ALA A 286 10.74 13.79 7.41
N VAL A 287 10.49 15.07 7.17
CA VAL A 287 9.40 15.57 6.34
C VAL A 287 9.99 16.39 5.20
N PHE A 288 9.50 16.17 3.99
CA PHE A 288 9.92 16.97 2.83
C PHE A 288 8.74 17.23 1.90
N GLY A 289 8.87 18.27 1.06
CA GLY A 289 7.76 18.71 0.22
C GLY A 289 6.64 19.44 0.98
N GLN A 290 6.80 19.71 2.29
CA GLN A 290 5.77 20.34 3.12
C GLN A 290 5.27 21.68 2.57
N LEU A 291 6.13 22.48 1.95
CA LEU A 291 5.75 23.77 1.36
C LEU A 291 5.03 23.63 0.00
N ALA A 292 5.09 22.45 -0.63
CA ALA A 292 4.48 22.22 -1.93
C ALA A 292 2.95 22.11 -1.86
N ILE A 293 2.39 21.70 -0.71
CA ILE A 293 0.95 21.45 -0.56
C ILE A 293 0.10 22.73 -0.57
N LEU A 294 0.69 23.91 -0.35
CA LEU A 294 -0.05 25.18 -0.25
C LEU A 294 -0.15 25.97 -1.56
N ASN A 295 0.43 25.46 -2.66
CA ASN A 295 0.35 26.07 -4.00
C ASN A 295 0.68 27.58 -4.02
N LEU A 296 1.72 28.02 -3.29
CA LEU A 296 2.01 29.44 -3.13
C LEU A 296 2.61 30.05 -4.41
N SER A 297 1.98 31.09 -4.95
CA SER A 297 2.53 31.91 -6.03
C SER A 297 3.49 32.96 -5.43
N GLY A 298 4.80 32.81 -5.69
CA GLY A 298 5.84 33.66 -5.11
C GLY A 298 7.13 32.92 -4.73
N ARG A 299 7.15 31.58 -4.83
CA ARG A 299 8.36 30.78 -4.61
C ARG A 299 9.35 30.96 -5.77
N ALA A 300 10.61 31.27 -5.46
CA ALA A 300 11.71 31.57 -6.40
C ALA A 300 12.15 30.43 -7.37
N GLY A 301 11.33 29.38 -7.51
CA GLY A 301 11.50 28.27 -8.46
C GLY A 301 10.18 27.67 -8.93
N GLY A 302 9.05 28.34 -8.66
CA GLY A 302 7.70 27.80 -8.85
C GLY A 302 7.41 26.58 -7.96
N ASN A 303 6.35 25.85 -8.29
CA ASN A 303 5.99 24.60 -7.62
C ASN A 303 6.79 23.41 -8.16
N LYS A 304 8.12 23.48 -8.06
CA LYS A 304 9.00 22.40 -8.51
C LYS A 304 9.87 21.89 -7.36
N HIS A 305 10.21 20.60 -7.39
CA HIS A 305 11.15 20.02 -6.47
C HIS A 305 12.55 20.63 -6.67
N ILE A 306 13.16 21.08 -5.56
CA ILE A 306 14.45 21.78 -5.56
C ILE A 306 15.62 20.79 -5.78
N MET A 307 15.45 19.55 -5.35
CA MET A 307 16.46 18.49 -5.39
C MET A 307 15.83 17.14 -5.67
N ALA A 308 16.64 16.19 -6.14
CA ALA A 308 16.21 14.81 -6.32
C ALA A 308 16.36 14.04 -5.01
N ILE A 309 15.38 13.19 -4.69
CA ILE A 309 15.39 12.35 -3.48
C ILE A 309 15.28 10.90 -3.91
N ARG A 310 16.23 10.08 -3.45
CA ARG A 310 16.33 8.67 -3.79
C ARG A 310 16.32 7.80 -2.54
N SER A 311 15.57 6.70 -2.58
CA SER A 311 15.57 5.70 -1.52
C SER A 311 16.87 4.90 -1.50
N VAL A 312 17.43 4.67 -0.31
CA VAL A 312 18.63 3.84 -0.14
C VAL A 312 18.25 2.36 -0.07
N GLY A 313 17.19 2.04 0.65
CA GLY A 313 16.66 0.69 0.84
C GLY A 313 15.16 0.63 0.54
N TYR A 314 14.47 -0.34 1.13
CA TYR A 314 13.03 -0.27 1.22
C TYR A 314 12.64 0.83 2.22
N THR A 315 11.89 1.82 1.75
CA THR A 315 11.48 2.96 2.58
C THR A 315 9.96 3.10 2.56
N ASP A 316 9.39 3.17 3.75
CA ASP A 316 7.98 3.38 3.99
C ASP A 316 7.73 4.88 4.13
N VAL A 317 6.86 5.42 3.28
CA VAL A 317 6.59 6.86 3.22
C VAL A 317 5.09 7.10 3.25
N TYR A 318 4.68 8.06 4.07
CA TYR A 318 3.32 8.59 4.02
C TYR A 318 3.26 9.79 3.09
N ILE A 319 2.25 9.82 2.23
CA ILE A 319 2.04 10.84 1.21
C ILE A 319 0.74 11.58 1.51
N LEU A 320 0.81 12.91 1.47
CA LEU A 320 -0.35 13.79 1.54
C LEU A 320 -0.38 14.67 0.30
N ARG A 321 -1.47 14.60 -0.46
CA ARG A 321 -1.60 15.34 -1.73
C ARG A 321 -2.05 16.77 -1.50
N GLN A 322 -1.58 17.67 -2.35
CA GLN A 322 -1.98 19.08 -2.37
C GLN A 322 -3.50 19.24 -2.53
N GLU A 323 -4.13 18.44 -3.40
CA GLU A 323 -5.58 18.46 -3.64
C GLU A 323 -6.34 18.16 -2.35
N ASP A 324 -5.99 17.05 -1.68
CA ASP A 324 -6.61 16.64 -0.41
C ASP A 324 -6.43 17.70 0.70
N VAL A 325 -5.26 18.34 0.78
CA VAL A 325 -5.01 19.43 1.74
C VAL A 325 -5.86 20.65 1.42
N ASN A 326 -5.90 21.06 0.16
CA ASN A 326 -6.62 22.25 -0.24
C ASN A 326 -8.14 22.09 -0.07
N ASP A 327 -8.67 20.89 -0.30
CA ASP A 327 -10.07 20.56 -0.02
C ASP A 327 -10.40 20.75 1.46
N VAL A 328 -9.58 20.20 2.36
CA VAL A 328 -9.78 20.35 3.80
C VAL A 328 -9.61 21.82 4.23
N LEU A 329 -8.64 22.55 3.66
CA LEU A 329 -8.42 23.96 4.00
C LEU A 329 -9.56 24.90 3.57
N GLN A 330 -10.47 24.46 2.70
CA GLN A 330 -11.70 25.21 2.38
C GLN A 330 -12.64 25.28 3.60
N GLU A 331 -12.69 24.22 4.40
CA GLU A 331 -13.53 24.16 5.60
C GLU A 331 -12.92 24.92 6.80
N TYR A 332 -11.59 25.12 6.79
CA TYR A 332 -10.83 25.81 7.85
C TYR A 332 -10.11 27.09 7.36
N PRO A 333 -10.83 28.18 7.04
CA PRO A 333 -10.25 29.38 6.42
C PRO A 333 -9.22 30.10 7.31
N GLN A 334 -9.42 30.10 8.63
CA GLN A 334 -8.47 30.69 9.60
C GLN A 334 -7.16 29.88 9.63
N ALA A 335 -7.25 28.55 9.63
CA ALA A 335 -6.08 27.70 9.58
C ALA A 335 -5.31 27.86 8.25
N ARG A 336 -6.03 28.01 7.13
CA ARG A 336 -5.43 28.32 5.82
C ARG A 336 -4.57 29.59 5.85
N GLN A 337 -5.08 30.67 6.45
CA GLN A 337 -4.34 31.93 6.58
C GLN A 337 -3.08 31.76 7.45
N ASN A 338 -3.21 31.12 8.62
CA ASN A 338 -2.09 30.88 9.53
C ASN A 338 -1.01 30.00 8.89
N LEU A 339 -1.40 28.92 8.21
CA LEU A 339 -0.49 28.04 7.48
C LEU A 339 0.23 28.76 6.34
N THR A 340 -0.50 29.60 5.60
CA THR A 340 0.06 30.40 4.51
C THR A 340 1.11 31.39 5.04
N GLN A 341 0.79 32.12 6.11
CA GLN A 341 1.75 33.04 6.74
C GLN A 341 2.98 32.31 7.27
N LYS A 342 2.80 31.14 7.89
CA LYS A 342 3.89 30.32 8.39
C LYS A 342 4.77 29.81 7.24
N ALA A 343 4.17 29.33 6.16
CA ALA A 343 4.90 28.89 4.98
C ALA A 343 5.68 30.03 4.30
N ILE A 344 5.12 31.25 4.25
CA ILE A 344 5.83 32.43 3.73
C ILE A 344 7.04 32.75 4.62
N LYS A 345 6.90 32.71 5.94
CA LYS A 345 8.02 32.92 6.87
C LYS A 345 9.13 31.89 6.64
N MET A 346 8.78 30.60 6.56
CA MET A 346 9.75 29.54 6.28
C MET A 346 10.45 29.74 4.94
N LEU A 347 9.72 30.17 3.89
CA LEU A 347 10.31 30.49 2.59
C LEU A 347 11.24 31.71 2.62
N GLN A 348 10.93 32.69 3.46
CA GLN A 348 11.78 33.87 3.67
C GLN A 348 13.06 33.50 4.41
N ASP A 349 12.95 32.68 5.45
CA ASP A 349 14.10 32.18 6.23
C ASP A 349 15.05 31.35 5.37
N ASP A 350 14.50 30.52 4.46
CA ASP A 350 15.29 29.73 3.51
C ASP A 350 15.83 30.55 2.31
N GLY A 351 15.44 31.83 2.19
CA GLY A 351 15.88 32.71 1.09
C GLY A 351 15.25 32.42 -0.28
N TYR A 352 14.17 31.62 -0.34
CA TYR A 352 13.47 31.23 -1.57
C TYR A 352 12.18 32.03 -1.85
N TRP A 353 11.94 33.10 -1.09
CA TRP A 353 10.79 33.98 -1.28
C TRP A 353 11.13 35.16 -2.19
N ASP A 354 10.40 35.30 -3.31
CA ASP A 354 10.58 36.41 -4.23
C ASP A 354 9.43 37.42 -4.11
N ASN A 355 9.71 38.57 -3.50
CA ASN A 355 8.76 39.67 -3.33
C ASN A 355 8.30 40.29 -4.67
N THR A 356 9.03 40.07 -5.78
CA THR A 356 8.71 40.67 -7.08
C THR A 356 7.62 39.91 -7.86
N ILE A 357 7.45 38.61 -7.57
CA ILE A 357 6.47 37.73 -8.23
C ILE A 357 5.07 37.89 -7.60
N VAL A 358 4.99 38.47 -6.40
CA VAL A 358 3.77 38.60 -5.62
C VAL A 358 2.97 39.81 -6.11
N ASN A 359 2.06 39.58 -7.05
CA ASN A 359 0.86 40.41 -7.10
C ASN A 359 0.05 40.06 -5.85
N ALA A 360 -0.16 41.03 -4.96
CA ALA A 360 -0.84 40.85 -3.66
C ALA A 360 -2.23 40.20 -3.76
N GLU A 361 -2.84 40.16 -4.96
CA GLU A 361 -4.14 39.54 -5.24
C GLU A 361 -4.08 38.05 -5.65
N LYS A 362 -2.90 37.49 -5.91
CA LYS A 362 -2.71 36.08 -6.31
C LYS A 362 -1.61 35.42 -5.48
N VAL A 363 -1.76 35.35 -4.15
CA VAL A 363 -0.86 34.55 -3.29
C VAL A 363 -1.24 33.06 -3.31
N TYR A 364 -2.51 32.78 -3.61
CA TYR A 364 -3.00 31.42 -3.81
C TYR A 364 -2.85 31.06 -5.29
N GLY A 365 -2.01 30.07 -5.59
CA GLY A 365 -2.01 29.41 -6.88
C GLY A 365 -3.39 28.81 -7.16
N SER A 366 -3.74 28.72 -8.44
CA SER A 366 -5.07 28.44 -8.98
C SER A 366 -5.75 27.17 -8.43
N THR A 367 -6.31 27.24 -7.23
CA THR A 367 -7.32 26.32 -6.68
C THR A 367 -8.27 27.13 -5.80
N SER A 368 -8.69 28.29 -6.32
CA SER A 368 -9.74 29.12 -5.74
C SER A 368 -11.08 28.41 -5.85
N THR A 369 -11.88 28.41 -4.79
CA THR A 369 -13.28 27.98 -4.86
C THR A 369 -14.02 28.80 -5.93
N LEU A 370 -15.11 28.26 -6.49
CA LEU A 370 -15.91 28.98 -7.48
C LEU A 370 -16.32 30.38 -6.96
N GLU A 371 -16.58 30.48 -5.66
CA GLU A 371 -16.90 31.74 -4.97
C GLU A 371 -15.74 32.74 -4.98
N GLU A 372 -14.51 32.30 -4.72
CA GLU A 372 -13.34 33.18 -4.80
C GLU A 372 -13.06 33.65 -6.24
N HIS A 373 -13.35 32.81 -7.23
CA HIS A 373 -13.26 33.21 -8.64
C HIS A 373 -14.35 34.23 -9.00
N LEU A 374 -15.56 34.05 -8.50
CA LEU A 374 -16.68 34.99 -8.67
C LEU A 374 -16.39 36.32 -7.97
N ASP A 375 -15.80 36.30 -6.77
CA ASP A 375 -15.44 37.51 -6.04
C ASP A 375 -14.28 38.26 -6.71
N GLY A 376 -13.31 37.52 -7.26
CA GLY A 376 -12.24 38.08 -8.10
C GLY A 376 -12.79 38.74 -9.37
N ILE A 377 -13.70 38.06 -10.07
CA ILE A 377 -14.39 38.63 -11.24
C ILE A 377 -15.21 39.86 -10.85
N ALA A 378 -15.92 39.83 -9.72
CA ALA A 378 -16.69 40.97 -9.23
C ALA A 378 -15.81 42.20 -8.96
N ARG A 379 -14.62 42.01 -8.36
CA ARG A 379 -13.66 43.10 -8.13
C ARG A 379 -13.10 43.67 -9.43
N ILE A 380 -12.78 42.81 -10.41
CA ILE A 380 -12.33 43.24 -11.73
C ILE A 380 -13.43 44.03 -12.44
N ILE A 381 -14.69 43.59 -12.35
CA ILE A 381 -15.84 44.32 -12.90
C ILE A 381 -15.97 45.69 -12.24
N ASN A 382 -15.85 45.78 -10.92
CA ASN A 382 -15.92 47.06 -10.20
C ASN A 382 -14.78 47.99 -10.59
N ALA A 383 -13.55 47.49 -10.70
CA ALA A 383 -12.41 48.28 -11.15
C ALA A 383 -12.58 48.78 -12.60
N LEU A 384 -13.14 47.95 -13.48
CA LEU A 384 -13.47 48.37 -14.85
C LEU A 384 -14.58 49.42 -14.89
N ASN A 385 -15.60 49.31 -14.03
CA ASN A 385 -16.63 50.34 -13.90
C ASN A 385 -16.03 51.67 -13.43
N ASP A 386 -15.15 51.65 -12.42
CA ASP A 386 -14.46 52.86 -11.95
C ASP A 386 -13.61 53.51 -13.06
N GLU A 387 -12.95 52.68 -13.89
CA GLU A 387 -12.16 53.14 -15.05
C GLU A 387 -13.07 53.78 -16.12
N ILE A 388 -14.22 53.15 -16.39
CA ILE A 388 -15.22 53.63 -17.34
C ILE A 388 -15.82 54.96 -16.87
N ASP A 389 -16.15 55.09 -15.58
CA ASP A 389 -16.69 56.32 -15.00
C ASP A 389 -15.69 57.49 -15.12
N ARG A 390 -14.40 57.23 -14.86
CA ARG A 390 -13.34 58.22 -15.09
C ARG A 390 -13.25 58.65 -16.56
N LEU A 391 -13.39 57.71 -17.50
CA LEU A 391 -13.39 58.02 -18.93
C LEU A 391 -14.62 58.85 -19.33
N TYR A 392 -15.79 58.57 -18.76
CA TYR A 392 -16.99 59.37 -18.97
C TYR A 392 -16.82 60.80 -18.47
N GLU A 393 -16.31 60.99 -17.25
CA GLU A 393 -16.04 62.34 -16.72
C GLU A 393 -15.02 63.11 -17.58
N MET A 394 -13.98 62.42 -18.04
CA MET A 394 -12.97 63.03 -18.92
C MET A 394 -13.55 63.43 -20.27
N PHE A 395 -14.43 62.60 -20.84
CA PHE A 395 -15.14 62.89 -22.08
C PHE A 395 -16.09 64.08 -21.92
N ASP A 396 -16.84 64.15 -20.82
CA ASP A 396 -17.76 65.26 -20.55
C ASP A 396 -17.02 66.59 -20.38
N ASN A 397 -15.88 66.57 -19.67
CA ASN A 397 -15.02 67.73 -19.53
C ASN A 397 -14.46 68.20 -20.89
N MET A 398 -14.01 67.26 -21.73
CA MET A 398 -13.51 67.57 -23.07
C MET A 398 -14.63 68.10 -23.99
N SER A 399 -15.82 67.52 -23.92
CA SER A 399 -17.01 67.95 -24.67
C SER A 399 -17.45 69.35 -24.26
N SER A 400 -17.42 69.65 -22.95
CA SER A 400 -17.70 70.97 -22.41
C SER A 400 -16.70 72.03 -22.88
N ASP A 401 -15.39 71.74 -22.81
CA ASP A 401 -14.35 72.64 -23.33
C ASP A 401 -14.52 72.88 -24.83
N PHE A 402 -14.81 71.83 -25.60
CA PHE A 402 -15.04 71.96 -27.03
C PHE A 402 -16.26 72.83 -27.35
N LYS A 403 -17.37 72.64 -26.62
CA LYS A 403 -18.58 73.49 -26.75
C LYS A 403 -18.26 74.95 -26.42
N GLN A 404 -17.52 75.21 -25.33
CA GLN A 404 -17.13 76.58 -24.97
C GLN A 404 -16.26 77.24 -26.05
N ARG A 405 -15.30 76.50 -26.62
CA ARG A 405 -14.47 76.99 -27.73
C ARG A 405 -15.30 77.27 -28.98
N LEU A 406 -16.25 76.40 -29.30
CA LEU A 406 -17.17 76.58 -30.44
C LEU A 406 -18.03 77.84 -30.25
N THR A 407 -18.63 78.03 -29.07
CA THR A 407 -19.45 79.22 -28.77
C THR A 407 -18.64 80.51 -28.85
N ARG A 408 -17.38 80.51 -28.40
CA ARG A 408 -16.47 81.66 -28.54
C ARG A 408 -16.17 81.97 -30.01
N LEU A 409 -15.92 80.94 -30.83
CA LEU A 409 -15.70 81.08 -32.28
C LEU A 409 -16.94 81.60 -33.00
N GLU A 410 -18.12 81.05 -32.69
CA GLU A 410 -19.39 81.52 -33.24
C GLU A 410 -19.68 82.98 -32.87
N GLY A 411 -19.42 83.37 -31.61
CA GLY A 411 -19.53 84.75 -31.16
C GLY A 411 -18.61 85.69 -31.95
N ALA A 412 -17.33 85.33 -32.09
CA ALA A 412 -16.36 86.11 -32.86
C ALA A 412 -16.74 86.22 -34.34
N TYR A 413 -17.23 85.13 -34.93
CA TYR A 413 -17.72 85.12 -36.31
C TYR A 413 -18.93 86.04 -36.49
N LYS A 414 -19.91 85.98 -35.57
CA LYS A 414 -21.11 86.83 -35.60
C LYS A 414 -20.76 88.31 -35.47
N THR A 415 -19.84 88.68 -34.56
CA THR A 415 -19.35 90.06 -34.44
C THR A 415 -18.64 90.53 -35.72
N ARG A 416 -17.86 89.66 -36.37
CA ARG A 416 -17.16 89.98 -37.62
C ARG A 416 -18.14 90.17 -38.77
N CYS A 417 -19.20 89.36 -38.83
CA CYS A 417 -20.27 89.46 -39.81
C CYS A 417 -21.09 90.75 -39.63
N GLU A 418 -21.42 91.13 -38.39
CA GLU A 418 -22.08 92.40 -38.10
C GLU A 418 -21.20 93.61 -38.41
N ARG A 419 -19.88 93.55 -38.14
CA ARG A 419 -18.92 94.58 -38.58
C ARG A 419 -18.85 94.69 -40.11
N GLN A 420 -18.95 93.58 -40.84
CA GLN A 420 -19.00 93.60 -42.31
C GLN A 420 -20.33 94.17 -42.83
N LYS A 421 -21.47 93.86 -42.21
CA LYS A 421 -22.76 94.49 -42.54
C LYS A 421 -22.73 96.00 -42.29
N MET A 422 -22.22 96.44 -41.14
CA MET A 422 -22.05 97.86 -40.83
C MET A 422 -21.11 98.55 -41.83
N ARG A 423 -20.00 97.92 -42.20
CA ARG A 423 -19.12 98.44 -43.27
C ARG A 423 -19.82 98.52 -44.62
N ARG A 424 -20.65 97.55 -44.98
CA ARG A 424 -21.46 97.60 -46.21
C ARG A 424 -22.50 98.73 -46.16
N GLN A 425 -23.18 98.94 -45.03
CA GLN A 425 -24.10 100.06 -44.85
C GLN A 425 -23.40 101.43 -44.92
N LEU A 426 -22.19 101.55 -44.35
CA LEU A 426 -21.35 102.74 -44.45
C LEU A 426 -20.84 103.01 -45.87
N ILE A 427 -20.50 101.96 -46.63
CA ILE A 427 -20.13 102.09 -48.05
C ILE A 427 -21.34 102.52 -48.89
N VAL A 428 -22.54 102.01 -48.59
CA VAL A 428 -23.79 102.42 -49.26
C VAL A 428 -24.17 103.86 -48.93
N SER A 429 -23.89 104.36 -47.72
CA SER A 429 -24.18 105.76 -47.34
C SER A 429 -23.11 106.77 -47.78
N MET A 430 -21.90 106.32 -48.14
CA MET A 430 -20.83 107.16 -48.71
C MET A 430 -20.77 107.16 -50.24
N LEU A 431 -21.63 106.39 -50.92
CA LEU A 431 -21.78 106.45 -52.37
C LEU A 431 -22.68 107.64 -52.76
N PRO A 432 -22.18 108.64 -53.52
CA PRO A 432 -23.02 109.71 -54.02
C PRO A 432 -24.11 109.16 -54.94
N HIS A 433 -25.33 109.67 -54.81
CA HIS A 433 -26.46 109.44 -55.72
C HIS A 433 -26.09 109.91 -57.14
N VAL A 434 -25.43 109.04 -57.89
CA VAL A 434 -25.17 109.22 -59.31
C VAL A 434 -26.39 108.66 -60.05
N LYS A 435 -27.27 109.58 -60.47
CA LYS A 435 -28.25 109.32 -61.52
C LYS A 435 -27.48 109.01 -62.81
N TYR A 436 -27.59 107.78 -63.30
CA TYR A 436 -27.45 107.51 -64.73
C TYR A 436 -28.67 106.73 -65.19
N GLY A 437 -29.61 107.47 -65.77
CA GLY A 437 -30.39 106.93 -66.88
C GLY A 437 -29.47 106.75 -68.07
N SER A 438 -29.80 105.76 -68.90
CA SER A 438 -29.10 105.37 -70.13
C SER A 438 -27.83 104.53 -69.93
N ILE A 439 -28.03 103.23 -69.67
CA ILE A 439 -27.46 102.07 -70.41
C ILE A 439 -28.47 100.92 -70.21
N GLU A 440 -29.68 101.14 -70.68
CA GLU A 440 -30.69 100.09 -70.86
C GLU A 440 -30.69 99.75 -72.35
N THR A 441 -29.67 99.01 -72.82
CA THR A 441 -29.67 98.39 -74.17
C THR A 441 -28.47 97.49 -74.51
N SER A 442 -27.44 97.32 -73.66
CA SER A 442 -26.22 96.58 -74.09
C SER A 442 -25.74 95.43 -73.19
N LEU A 443 -26.58 94.92 -72.28
CA LEU A 443 -26.24 93.74 -71.43
C LEU A 443 -27.34 92.67 -71.36
N LYS A 444 -28.35 92.74 -72.25
CA LYS A 444 -29.33 91.65 -72.47
C LYS A 444 -28.90 90.67 -73.58
N ALA A 445 -27.66 90.78 -74.06
CA ALA A 445 -27.11 89.98 -75.17
C ALA A 445 -25.98 89.02 -74.77
N ARG A 446 -25.75 88.75 -73.47
CA ARG A 446 -24.64 87.87 -73.03
C ARG A 446 -24.98 86.89 -71.90
N ALA A 447 -26.27 86.63 -71.67
CA ALA A 447 -26.77 85.62 -70.72
C ALA A 447 -27.81 84.69 -71.36
N ASN A 448 -27.68 84.45 -72.67
CA ASN A 448 -28.34 83.36 -73.42
C ASN A 448 -27.27 82.49 -74.11
N SER A 449 -26.15 82.26 -73.42
CA SER A 449 -25.09 81.36 -73.89
C SER A 449 -24.31 80.82 -72.70
N LEU A 450 -24.95 79.93 -71.94
CA LEU A 450 -24.40 78.86 -71.10
C LEU A 450 -25.61 78.27 -70.36
N GLY A 451 -26.31 77.39 -71.07
CA GLY A 451 -27.19 76.41 -70.46
C GLY A 451 -26.41 75.24 -69.90
#